data_AF-A0ABD2PZX6-F1
#
_entry.id   AF-A0ABD2PZX6-F1
#
_cell.length_a   1.000
_cell.length_b   1.000
_cell.length_c   1.000
_cell.angle_alpha   90.00
_cell.angle_beta   90.00
_cell.angle_gamma   90.00
#
_symmetry.space_group_name_H-M   'P 1'
#
loop_
_entity.id
_entity.type
_entity.pdbx_description
1 polymer ?
#
loop_
_entity_poly.entity_id
_entity_poly.type
_entity_poly.pdbx_seq_one_letter_code
_entity_poly.pdbx_strand_id
1 'polypeptide(L)'
;MSDLDCPQMICVKPYSATQPDELDLREGDVLNVIVRISDGWCKGILQDGKCGWVLTSSCEDVEDPTARRMNMKNFNLTEQAKLAYNDCIEKERKGLFSKIRP
;
A
#
# COMPACT_ATOMS: atom_id res chain seq x y z
N MET A 1 -9.03 18.51 1.73
CA MET A 1 -7.68 17.91 1.77
C MET A 1 -7.60 17.02 0.55
N SER A 2 -6.89 17.43 -0.50
CA SER A 2 -6.83 16.65 -1.73
C SER A 2 -6.04 15.37 -1.47
N ASP A 3 -6.65 14.20 -1.70
CA ASP A 3 -6.05 12.85 -1.59
C ASP A 3 -4.84 12.61 -2.54
N LEU A 4 -4.30 13.68 -3.13
CA LEU A 4 -3.33 13.70 -4.21
C LEU A 4 -1.92 14.12 -3.75
N ASP A 5 -1.77 14.60 -2.51
CA ASP A 5 -0.49 15.06 -1.95
C ASP A 5 -0.04 14.25 -0.71
N CYS A 6 -0.38 12.96 -0.65
CA CYS A 6 0.27 12.09 0.32
C CYS A 6 1.77 12.01 -0.01
N PRO A 7 2.68 12.31 0.94
CA PRO A 7 4.11 12.13 0.72
C PRO A 7 4.38 10.65 0.39
N GLN A 8 5.19 10.41 -0.63
CA GLN A 8 5.52 9.07 -1.08
C GLN A 8 7.02 8.89 -1.10
N MET A 9 7.45 7.65 -0.84
CA MET A 9 8.83 7.24 -1.06
C MET A 9 8.87 6.02 -1.97
N ILE A 10 9.96 5.89 -2.72
CA ILE A 10 10.29 4.70 -3.47
C ILE A 10 11.46 3.99 -2.79
N CYS A 11 11.36 2.67 -2.66
CA CYS A 11 12.45 1.85 -2.16
C CYS A 11 13.55 1.77 -3.23
N VAL A 12 14.76 2.23 -2.87
CA VAL A 12 15.94 2.17 -3.75
C VAL A 12 16.93 1.11 -3.29
N LYS A 13 16.78 0.59 -2.06
CA LYS A 13 17.56 -0.52 -1.52
C LYS A 13 16.63 -1.49 -0.83
N PRO A 14 16.64 -2.78 -1.19
CA PRO A 14 15.77 -3.77 -0.56
C PRO A 14 16.01 -3.80 0.95
N TYR A 15 14.92 -3.94 1.71
CA TYR A 15 14.95 -3.97 3.17
C TYR A 15 14.16 -5.18 3.66
N SER A 16 14.77 -6.00 4.50
CA SER A 16 14.11 -7.15 5.12
C SER A 16 13.73 -6.80 6.54
N ALA A 17 12.44 -6.95 6.85
CA ALA A 17 11.92 -6.69 8.18
C ALA A 17 12.54 -7.67 9.19
N THR A 18 13.08 -7.13 10.28
CA THR A 18 13.65 -7.90 11.39
C THR A 18 12.73 -7.94 12.60
N GLN A 19 11.81 -6.97 12.70
CA GLN A 19 10.79 -6.88 13.75
C GLN A 19 9.38 -7.02 13.18
N PRO A 20 8.39 -7.43 13.99
CA PRO A 20 7.01 -7.64 13.53
C PRO A 20 6.28 -6.37 13.08
N ASP A 21 6.73 -5.20 13.50
CA ASP A 21 6.19 -3.90 13.13
C ASP A 21 6.93 -3.26 11.94
N GLU A 22 8.02 -3.87 11.49
CA GLU A 22 8.74 -3.49 10.28
C GLU A 22 8.07 -4.04 9.02
N LEU A 23 8.37 -3.40 7.89
CA LEU A 23 7.80 -3.73 6.59
C LEU A 23 8.91 -4.17 5.63
N ASP A 24 8.75 -5.35 5.03
CA ASP A 24 9.63 -5.81 3.95
C ASP A 24 9.46 -4.91 2.72
N LEU A 25 10.57 -4.46 2.15
CA LEU A 25 10.61 -3.67 0.93
C LEU A 25 11.48 -4.32 -0.15
N ARG A 26 11.01 -4.22 -1.39
CA ARG A 26 11.76 -4.55 -2.59
C ARG A 26 12.11 -3.27 -3.33
N GLU A 27 13.19 -3.33 -4.12
CA GLU A 27 13.56 -2.22 -4.98
C GLU A 27 12.41 -1.87 -5.95
N GLY A 28 12.05 -0.59 -6.00
CA GLY A 28 10.93 -0.07 -6.78
C GLY A 28 9.59 -0.01 -6.04
N ASP A 29 9.47 -0.57 -4.83
CA ASP A 29 8.23 -0.48 -4.05
C ASP A 29 7.93 0.97 -3.70
N VAL A 30 6.70 1.41 -4.00
CA VAL A 30 6.22 2.76 -3.64
C VAL A 30 5.38 2.68 -2.39
N LEU A 31 5.79 3.41 -1.36
CA LEU A 31 5.07 3.55 -0.10
C LEU A 31 4.44 4.94 0.03
N ASN A 32 3.21 4.96 0.53
CA ASN A 32 2.56 6.17 1.02
C ASN A 32 3.00 6.39 2.47
N VAL A 33 3.64 7.52 2.76
CA VAL A 33 4.17 7.84 4.09
C VAL A 33 3.04 8.29 5.00
N ILE A 34 2.88 7.60 6.13
CA ILE A 34 1.91 7.91 7.18
C ILE A 34 2.56 8.77 8.27
N VAL A 35 3.75 8.36 8.71
CA VAL A 35 4.52 9.04 9.77
C VAL A 35 6.01 8.97 9.42
N ARG A 36 6.75 10.03 9.70
CA ARG A 36 8.23 10.02 9.71
C ARG A 36 8.71 10.56 11.06
N ILE A 37 9.72 9.91 11.62
CA ILE A 37 10.34 10.30 12.88
C ILE A 37 11.82 10.63 12.66
N SER A 38 12.39 11.42 13.58
CA SER A 38 13.72 12.03 13.43
C SER A 38 14.90 11.05 13.59
N ASP A 39 14.63 9.81 13.99
CA ASP A 39 15.60 8.74 14.20
C ASP A 39 15.91 7.93 12.92
N GLY A 40 15.39 8.36 11.77
CA GLY A 40 15.64 7.72 10.49
C GLY A 40 14.60 6.66 10.09
N TRP A 41 13.48 6.56 10.81
CA TRP A 41 12.39 5.65 10.46
C TRP A 41 11.20 6.37 9.86
N CYS A 42 10.51 5.70 8.95
CA CYS A 42 9.19 6.10 8.50
C CYS A 42 8.23 4.91 8.52
N LYS A 43 6.96 5.21 8.80
CA LYS A 43 5.86 4.26 8.69
C LYS A 43 5.11 4.54 7.40
N GLY A 44 4.92 3.52 6.58
CA GLY A 44 4.22 3.63 5.31
C GLY A 44 3.25 2.49 5.06
N ILE A 45 2.48 2.63 3.98
CA ILE A 45 1.62 1.58 3.44
C ILE A 45 1.94 1.35 1.95
N LEU A 46 2.06 0.07 1.56
CA LEU A 46 2.27 -0.37 0.19
C LEU A 46 0.95 -0.57 -0.55
N GLN A 47 1.03 -0.66 -1.89
CA GLN A 47 -0.12 -0.94 -2.76
C GLN A 47 -0.83 -2.28 -2.47
N ASP A 48 -0.14 -3.23 -1.84
CA ASP A 48 -0.74 -4.51 -1.44
C ASP A 48 -1.56 -4.39 -0.14
N GLY A 49 -1.47 -3.26 0.56
CA GLY A 49 -2.14 -2.99 1.83
C GLY A 49 -1.28 -3.28 3.05
N LYS A 50 -0.05 -3.78 2.90
CA LYS A 50 0.87 -3.98 4.02
C LYS A 50 1.36 -2.64 4.56
N CYS A 51 1.42 -2.53 5.88
CA CYS A 51 1.92 -1.34 6.55
C CYS A 51 2.93 -1.72 7.62
N GLY A 52 3.90 -0.83 7.85
CA GLY A 52 4.93 -1.04 8.85
C GLY A 52 6.03 0.00 8.75
N TRP A 53 7.05 -0.18 9.59
CA TRP A 53 8.21 0.68 9.71
C TRP A 53 9.33 0.28 8.75
N VAL A 54 9.98 1.27 8.16
CA VAL A 54 11.12 1.10 7.25
C VAL A 54 12.16 2.17 7.52
N LEU A 55 13.41 1.86 7.17
CA LEU A 55 14.50 2.83 7.22
C LEU A 55 14.36 3.83 6.07
N THR A 56 14.31 5.12 6.42
CA THR A 56 14.33 6.19 5.42
C THR A 56 15.58 6.16 4.54
N SER A 57 16.71 5.61 5.02
CA SER A 57 17.95 5.46 4.23
C SER A 57 17.86 4.43 3.08
N SER A 58 16.86 3.54 3.13
CA SER A 58 16.61 2.54 2.09
C SER A 58 15.64 3.04 1.02
N CYS A 59 15.07 4.24 1.22
CA CYS A 59 14.06 4.82 0.36
C CYS A 59 14.45 6.25 -0.06
N GLU A 60 13.88 6.73 -1.15
CA GLU A 60 14.01 8.11 -1.62
C GLU A 60 12.63 8.74 -1.77
N ASP A 61 12.51 10.04 -1.51
CA ASP A 61 11.26 10.76 -1.65
C ASP A 61 10.86 10.89 -3.13
N VAL A 62 9.58 10.66 -3.43
CA VAL A 62 9.04 10.87 -4.78
C VAL A 62 8.78 12.36 -4.96
N GLU A 63 9.78 13.10 -5.44
CA GLU A 63 9.71 14.55 -5.58
C GLU A 63 8.77 15.01 -6.70
N ASP A 64 8.68 14.26 -7.80
CA ASP A 64 7.83 14.61 -8.94
C ASP A 64 6.33 14.53 -8.56
N PRO A 65 5.61 15.67 -8.56
CA PRO A 65 4.17 15.69 -8.24
C PRO A 65 3.33 14.87 -9.24
N THR A 66 3.80 14.75 -10.49
CA THR A 66 3.09 13.97 -11.51
C THR A 66 3.19 12.48 -11.20
N ALA A 67 4.38 11.98 -10.88
CA ALA A 67 4.59 10.63 -10.39
C ALA A 67 3.77 10.34 -9.13
N ARG A 68 3.78 11.23 -8.13
CA ARG A 68 2.97 11.05 -6.91
C ARG A 68 1.48 10.86 -7.23
N ARG A 69 0.94 11.72 -8.07
CA ARG A 69 -0.45 11.65 -8.53
C ARG A 69 -0.76 10.35 -9.25
N MET A 70 0.11 9.90 -10.15
CA MET A 70 -0.06 8.65 -10.89
C MET A 70 0.00 7.44 -9.95
N ASN A 71 0.96 7.41 -9.03
CA ASN A 71 1.09 6.36 -8.02
C ASN A 71 -0.17 6.27 -7.15
N MET A 72 -0.70 7.40 -6.68
CA MET A 72 -1.94 7.43 -5.92
C MET A 72 -3.15 6.95 -6.73
N LYS A 73 -3.24 7.35 -8.01
CA LYS A 73 -4.30 6.86 -8.90
C LYS A 73 -4.24 5.34 -9.05
N ASN A 74 -3.04 4.78 -9.24
CA ASN A 74 -2.84 3.34 -9.37
C ASN A 74 -3.14 2.60 -8.06
N PHE A 75 -2.72 3.14 -6.92
CA PHE A 75 -3.06 2.62 -5.59
C PHE A 75 -4.59 2.52 -5.41
N ASN A 76 -5.30 3.62 -5.67
CA ASN A 76 -6.76 3.67 -5.52
C ASN A 76 -7.47 2.71 -6.48
N LEU A 77 -6.99 2.58 -7.71
CA LEU A 77 -7.55 1.65 -8.70
C LEU A 77 -7.37 0.19 -8.26
N THR A 78 -6.19 -0.15 -7.75
CA THR A 78 -5.91 -1.49 -7.21
C THR A 78 -6.82 -1.81 -6.02
N GLU A 79 -7.02 -0.88 -5.09
CA GLU A 79 -7.93 -1.08 -3.96
C GLU A 79 -9.39 -1.26 -4.42
N GLN A 80 -9.86 -0.43 -5.36
CA GLN A 80 -11.20 -0.59 -5.94
C GLN A 80 -11.37 -1.94 -6.64
N ALA A 81 -10.36 -2.41 -7.37
CA ALA A 81 -10.37 -3.71 -8.03
C ALA A 81 -10.45 -4.86 -7.02
N LYS A 82 -9.68 -4.81 -5.92
CA LYS A 82 -9.75 -5.80 -4.83
C LYS A 82 -11.13 -5.85 -4.19
N LEU A 83 -11.73 -4.68 -3.91
CA LEU A 83 -13.06 -4.58 -3.31
C LEU A 83 -14.14 -5.17 -4.24
N ALA A 84 -14.10 -4.82 -5.52
CA ALA A 84 -15.04 -5.35 -6.51
C ALA A 84 -14.92 -6.88 -6.66
N TYR A 85 -13.69 -7.41 -6.68
CA TYR A 85 -13.44 -8.85 -6.72
C TYR A 85 -14.04 -9.57 -5.51
N ASN A 86 -13.78 -9.05 -4.30
CA ASN A 86 -14.28 -9.64 -3.06
C ASN A 86 -15.82 -9.64 -3.00
N ASP A 87 -16.46 -8.55 -3.43
CA ASP A 87 -17.92 -8.44 -3.50
C ASP A 87 -18.54 -9.46 -4.48
N CYS A 88 -17.91 -9.67 -5.65
CA CYS A 88 -18.33 -10.70 -6.61
C CYS A 88 -18.27 -12.11 -5.98
N ILE A 89 -17.16 -12.45 -5.33
CA ILE A 89 -17.00 -13.75 -4.67
C ILE A 89 -18.02 -13.93 -3.53
N GLU A 90 -18.30 -12.91 -2.74
CA GLU A 90 -19.29 -12.99 -1.67
C GLU A 90 -20.72 -13.21 -2.20
N LYS A 91 -21.09 -12.52 -3.28
CA LYS A 91 -22.41 -12.69 -3.93
C LYS A 91 -22.57 -14.10 -4.46
N GLU A 92 -21.53 -14.67 -5.07
CA GLU A 92 -21.54 -16.06 -5.52
C GLU A 92 -21.68 -17.03 -4.35
N ARG A 93 -20.91 -16.86 -3.27
CA ARG A 93 -21.02 -17.69 -2.06
C ARG A 93 -22.44 -17.64 -1.48
N LYS A 94 -22.99 -16.44 -1.30
CA LYS A 94 -24.37 -16.24 -0.80
C LYS A 94 -25.41 -16.88 -1.75
N GLY A 95 -25.22 -16.77 -3.06
CA GLY A 95 -26.06 -17.39 -4.08
C GLY A 95 -25.95 -18.92 -4.15
N LEU A 96 -24.81 -19.50 -3.78
CA LEU A 96 -24.62 -20.94 -3.64
C LEU A 96 -25.31 -21.44 -2.35
N PHE A 97 -25.15 -20.74 -1.23
CA PHE A 97 -25.83 -21.07 0.02
C PHE A 97 -27.36 -20.99 -0.06
N SER A 98 -27.92 -20.07 -0.88
CA SER A 98 -29.37 -20.02 -1.09
C SER A 98 -29.91 -21.18 -1.94
N LYS A 99 -29.07 -21.81 -2.77
CA LYS A 99 -29.41 -22.98 -3.61
C LYS A 99 -29.30 -24.33 -2.88
N ILE A 100 -28.66 -24.37 -1.71
CA ILE A 100 -28.41 -25.61 -0.93
C ILE A 100 -29.46 -25.85 0.17
N ARG A 101 -30.47 -24.97 0.35
CA ARG A 101 -31.58 -25.25 1.28
C ARG A 101 -32.51 -26.34 0.72
N PRO A 102 -32.91 -27.35 1.53
CA PRO A 102 -33.94 -28.32 1.17
C PRO A 102 -35.31 -27.69 0.96
#